data_AF-A0A414EUJ3-F1
#
_entry.id   AF-A0A414EUJ3-F1
#
_cell.length_a   1.000
_cell.length_b   1.000
_cell.length_c   1.000
_cell.angle_alpha   90.00
_cell.angle_beta   90.00
_cell.angle_gamma   90.00
#
_symmetry.space_group_name_H-M   'P 1'
#
loop_
_entity.id
_entity.type
_entity.pdbx_description
1 polymer ?
#
loop_
_entity_poly.entity_id
_entity_poly.type
_entity_poly.pdbx_seq_one_letter_code
_entity_poly.pdbx_strand_id
1 'polypeptide(L)' 'MPPLPTELESSCDALYIYSCQQAGLSIQDLHTLSYAQVQNLVDVYSFVNDAVAYAEDDAQARQGEAAFWSGL' A
#
# COMPACT_ATOMS: atom_id res chain seq x y z
N MET A 1 13.01 -6.03 -25.55
CA MET A 1 13.01 -5.61 -24.13
C MET A 1 14.42 -5.79 -23.60
N PRO A 2 14.97 -4.82 -22.85
CA PRO A 2 16.18 -5.07 -22.09
C PRO A 2 15.95 -6.22 -21.10
N PRO A 3 16.99 -7.03 -20.79
CA PRO A 3 16.88 -8.11 -19.83
C PRO A 3 16.62 -7.54 -18.44
N LEU A 4 15.72 -8.19 -17.70
CA LEU A 4 15.47 -7.87 -16.31
C LEU A 4 16.76 -8.12 -15.49
N PRO A 5 17.12 -7.23 -14.56
CA PRO A 5 18.18 -7.48 -13.59
C PRO A 5 18.02 -8.85 -12.92
N THR A 6 19.14 -9.51 -12.64
CA THR A 6 19.21 -10.89 -12.11
C THR A 6 18.48 -11.04 -10.77
N GLU A 7 18.27 -9.94 -10.04
CA GLU A 7 17.47 -9.94 -8.80
C GLU A 7 15.96 -10.03 -9.03
N LEU A 8 15.48 -10.11 -10.28
CA LEU A 8 14.06 -10.18 -10.65
C LEU A 8 13.64 -11.54 -11.23
N GLU A 9 14.54 -12.54 -11.21
CA GLU A 9 14.27 -13.90 -11.70
C GLU A 9 13.47 -14.75 -10.69
N SER A 10 13.29 -14.30 -9.44
CA SER A 10 12.52 -15.04 -8.44
C SER A 10 11.04 -14.63 -8.48
N SER A 11 10.14 -15.57 -8.28
CA SER A 11 8.69 -15.30 -8.23
C SER A 11 8.26 -14.29 -7.15
N CYS A 12 9.12 -14.02 -6.15
CA CYS A 12 8.88 -12.96 -5.16
C CYS A 12 8.98 -11.55 -5.77
N ASP A 13 9.72 -11.39 -6.86
CA ASP A 13 10.02 -10.08 -7.43
C ASP A 13 8.89 -9.57 -8.34
N ALA A 14 8.13 -10.49 -8.95
CA ALA A 14 6.93 -10.14 -9.70
C ALA A 14 5.82 -9.57 -8.80
N LEU A 15 5.63 -10.15 -7.61
CA LEU A 15 4.68 -9.64 -6.62
C LEU A 15 5.13 -8.27 -6.08
N TYR A 16 6.43 -8.11 -5.83
CA TYR A 16 6.98 -6.84 -5.41
C TYR A 16 6.80 -5.74 -6.48
N ILE A 17 7.12 -6.02 -7.75
CA ILE A 17 6.91 -5.08 -8.86
C ILE A 17 5.42 -4.77 -9.00
N TYR A 18 4.55 -5.77 -8.92
CA TYR A 18 3.10 -5.55 -9.00
C TYR A 18 2.59 -4.62 -7.90
N SER A 19 3.02 -4.84 -6.64
CA SER A 19 2.67 -3.95 -5.52
C SER A 19 3.20 -2.52 -5.72
N CYS A 20 4.42 -2.38 -6.26
CA CYS A 20 4.98 -1.07 -6.61
C CYS A 20 4.15 -0.38 -7.70
N GLN A 21 3.73 -1.11 -8.73
CA GLN A 21 2.89 -0.58 -9.81
C GLN A 21 1.50 -0.17 -9.31
N GLN A 22 0.91 -0.94 -8.39
CA GLN A 22 -0.34 -0.58 -7.70
C GLN A 22 -0.17 0.74 -6.93
N ALA A 23 0.99 0.94 -6.30
CA ALA A 23 1.36 2.20 -5.66
C ALA A 23 1.74 3.34 -6.67
N GLY A 24 1.62 3.10 -7.98
CA GLY A 24 1.89 4.09 -9.03
C GLY A 24 3.35 4.19 -9.46
N LEU A 25 4.23 3.29 -9.01
CA LEU A 25 5.65 3.30 -9.35
C LEU A 25 5.92 2.53 -10.65
N SER A 26 6.65 3.18 -11.55
CA SER A 26 7.17 2.54 -12.76
C SER A 26 8.46 1.77 -12.47
N ILE A 27 8.84 0.86 -13.36
CA ILE A 27 10.15 0.19 -13.27
C ILE A 27 11.31 1.19 -13.29
N GLN A 28 11.15 2.32 -14.01
CA GLN A 28 12.17 3.37 -14.05
C GLN A 28 12.38 4.02 -12.67
N ASP A 29 11.31 4.16 -11.89
CA ASP A 29 11.38 4.70 -10.53
C ASP A 29 12.12 3.74 -9.60
N LEU A 30 11.90 2.43 -9.76
CA LEU A 30 12.60 1.39 -8.99
C LEU A 30 14.11 1.37 -9.25
N HIS A 31 14.55 1.82 -10.44
CA HIS A 31 15.98 2.00 -10.74
C HIS A 31 16.57 3.29 -10.17
N THR A 32 15.74 4.29 -9.89
CA THR A 32 16.17 5.64 -9.49
C THR A 32 16.12 5.83 -7.97
N LEU A 33 15.13 5.20 -7.32
CA LEU A 33 14.87 5.32 -5.90
C LEU A 33 15.59 4.20 -5.14
N SER A 34 15.99 4.51 -3.91
CA SER A 34 16.44 3.47 -2.99
C SER A 34 15.25 2.60 -2.55
N TYR A 35 15.55 1.36 -2.17
CA TYR A 35 14.56 0.44 -1.62
C TYR A 35 13.74 1.06 -0.47
N ALA A 36 14.39 1.78 0.45
CA ALA A 36 13.70 2.43 1.57
C ALA A 36 12.71 3.52 1.13
N GLN A 37 13.03 4.26 0.07
CA GLN A 37 12.11 5.25 -0.50
C GLN A 37 10.91 4.58 -1.18
N VAL A 38 11.15 3.49 -1.92
CA VAL A 38 10.07 2.70 -2.54
C VAL A 38 9.15 2.12 -1.46
N GLN A 39 9.72 1.53 -0.41
CA GLN A 39 8.95 0.95 0.69
C GLN A 39 8.07 2.00 1.38
N ASN A 40 8.61 3.18 1.68
CA ASN A 40 7.83 4.27 2.28
C ASN A 40 6.65 4.70 1.39
N LEU A 41 6.82 4.71 0.06
CA LEU A 41 5.74 5.07 -0.87
C LEU A 41 4.66 3.97 -0.90
N VAL A 42 5.06 2.70 -0.89
CA VAL A 42 4.14 1.56 -0.82
C VAL A 42 3.36 1.56 0.50
N ASP A 43 4.02 1.88 1.62
CA ASP A 43 3.39 1.94 2.94
C ASP A 43 2.34 3.06 3.01
N VAL A 44 2.66 4.26 2.49
CA VAL A 44 1.71 5.37 2.40
C VAL A 44 0.52 5.01 1.51
N TYR A 45 0.77 4.36 0.37
CA TYR A 45 -0.30 3.88 -0.50
C TYR A 45 -1.22 2.88 0.21
N SER A 46 -0.65 1.92 0.95
CA SER A 46 -1.44 0.95 1.73
C SER A 46 -2.29 1.65 2.78
N PHE A 47 -1.69 2.57 3.55
CA PHE A 47 -2.39 3.33 4.59
C PHE A 47 -3.59 4.11 4.05
N VAL A 48 -3.43 4.79 2.91
CA VAL A 48 -4.51 5.55 2.28
C VAL A 48 -5.62 4.63 1.77
N ASN A 49 -5.27 3.51 1.14
CA ASN A 49 -6.27 2.57 0.65
C ASN A 49 -7.06 1.92 1.79
N ASP A 50 -6.40 1.56 2.88
CA ASP A 50 -7.09 1.04 4.07
C ASP A 50 -8.02 2.10 4.65
N ALA A 51 -7.56 3.34 4.79
CA ALA A 51 -8.39 4.44 5.28
C ALA A 51 -9.63 4.69 4.41
N VAL A 52 -9.51 4.54 3.08
CA VAL A 52 -10.66 4.65 2.17
C VAL A 52 -11.57 3.42 2.27
N ALA A 53 -11.00 2.21 2.28
CA ALA A 53 -11.76 0.96 2.29
C ALA A 53 -12.61 0.79 3.55
N TYR A 54 -12.10 1.26 4.70
CA TYR A 54 -12.77 1.09 5.99
C TYR A 54 -13.39 2.39 6.54
N ALA A 55 -13.46 3.46 5.74
CA ALA A 55 -14.00 4.75 6.18
C ALA A 55 -15.44 4.65 6.72
N GLU A 56 -16.29 3.85 6.08
CA GLU A 56 -17.69 3.65 6.49
C GLU A 56 -17.80 2.80 7.75
N ASP A 57 -17.02 1.73 7.84
CA ASP A 57 -16.97 0.85 9.02
C ASP A 57 -16.47 1.63 10.25
N ASP A 58 -15.44 2.47 10.08
CA ASP A 58 -14.93 3.36 11.12
C ASP A 58 -15.98 4.41 11.54
N ALA A 59 -16.80 4.90 10.60
CA ALA A 59 -17.89 5.81 10.92
C ALA A 59 -19.00 5.10 11.72
N GLN A 60 -19.36 3.88 11.35
CA GLN A 60 -20.36 3.08 12.06
C GLN A 60 -19.87 2.66 13.45
N ALA A 61 -18.61 2.25 13.57
CA ALA A 61 -18.00 1.92 14.86
C ALA A 61 -18.02 3.12 15.81
N ARG A 62 -17.68 4.33 15.33
CA ARG A 62 -17.77 5.57 16.13
C ARG A 62 -19.20 5.88 16.58
N GLN A 63 -20.19 5.68 15.71
CA GLN A 63 -21.60 5.87 16.07
C GLN A 63 -22.07 4.85 17.12
N GLY A 64 -21.70 3.59 16.95
CA GLY A 64 -22.01 2.52 17.90
C GLY A 64 -21.37 2.74 19.26
N GLU A 65 -20.10 3.16 19.28
CA GLU A 65 -19.39 3.53 20.52
C GLU A 65 -20.08 4.71 21.22
N ALA A 66 -20.40 5.78 20.49
CA ALA A 66 -21.11 6.93 21.05
C ALA A 66 -22.48 6.53 21.62
N ALA A 67 -23.23 5.68 20.91
CA ALA A 67 -24.52 5.18 21.39
C ALA A 67 -24.37 4.35 22.67
N PHE A 68 -23.38 3.44 22.72
CA PHE A 68 -23.09 2.62 23.89
C PHE A 68 -22.77 3.47 25.14
N TRP A 69 -21.87 4.44 25.01
CA TRP A 69 -21.46 5.28 26.14
C TRP A 69 -22.48 6.36 26.51
N SER A 70 -23.38 6.77 25.61
CA SER A 70 -24.44 7.75 25.92
C SER A 70 -25.58 7.20 26.81
N GLY A 71 -25.66 5.88 26.96
CA GLY A 71 -26.62 5.20 27.84
C GLY A 71 -26.10 4.92 29.25
N LEU A 72 -24.89 5.39 29.57
CA LEU A 72 -24.23 5.34 30.89
C LEU A 72 -24.45 6.65 31.66
#